data_AF-A0A7W9KB65-F1
#
_entry.id   AF-A0A7W9KB65-F1
#
_cell.length_a   1.000
_cell.length_b   1.000
_cell.length_c   1.000
_cell.angle_alpha   90.00
_cell.angle_beta   90.00
_cell.angle_gamma   90.00
#
_symmetry.space_group_name_H-M   'P 1'
#
loop_
_entity.id
_entity.type
_entity.pdbx_description
1 polymer ?
#
loop_
_entity_poly.entity_id
_entity_poly.type
_entity_poly.pdbx_seq_one_letter_code
_entity_poly.pdbx_strand_id
1 'polypeptide(L)'
;MAKVSLRLVSLSGLVLSGLLVAAPLATAGTVPVGVAAPASPLCTQKSTLAGTHLSDKQIAQYARNAGLHGNGLVISIAVALAESQGWTKAVLINTDCSRDRGVWQINSKWHGEVSDDQAFNPTTCAQAAARISSNGNDWTPWTTYNNGAYNQYMSRARTAASQVGG
;
A
#
# COMPACT_ATOMS: atom_id res chain seq x y z
N MET A 1 30.07 3.66 -21.76
CA MET A 1 31.00 4.76 -21.44
C MET A 1 30.23 5.86 -20.71
N ALA A 2 30.63 6.17 -19.46
CA ALA A 2 30.51 7.45 -18.70
C ALA A 2 29.20 8.28 -18.76
N LYS A 3 28.63 8.85 -17.68
CA LYS A 3 29.16 9.27 -16.37
C LYS A 3 28.01 9.55 -15.39
N VAL A 4 28.19 9.15 -14.13
CA VAL A 4 27.46 9.61 -12.94
C VAL A 4 27.88 11.06 -12.61
N SER A 5 26.97 11.88 -12.09
CA SER A 5 27.32 13.18 -11.50
C SER A 5 26.70 13.33 -10.11
N LEU A 6 27.56 13.23 -9.10
CA LEU A 6 27.33 13.52 -7.69
C LEU A 6 27.80 14.96 -7.43
N ARG A 7 26.99 15.78 -6.76
CA ARG A 7 27.47 17.07 -6.21
C ARG A 7 27.25 17.08 -4.71
N LEU A 8 28.34 17.33 -4.00
CA LEU A 8 28.44 17.40 -2.55
C LEU A 8 29.17 18.72 -2.21
N VAL A 9 28.86 19.20 -1.01
CA VAL A 9 29.58 20.21 -0.19
C VAL A 9 29.26 21.68 -0.44
N SER A 10 28.81 22.34 0.63
CA SER A 10 29.37 23.62 1.03
C SER A 10 29.63 23.61 2.55
N LEU A 11 30.89 23.86 2.92
CA LEU A 11 31.39 24.10 4.27
C LEU A 11 31.74 25.59 4.37
N SER A 12 31.34 26.27 5.44
CA SER A 12 31.91 27.52 5.98
C SER A 12 31.19 27.81 7.30
N GLY A 13 31.79 28.24 8.40
CA GLY A 13 33.15 28.65 8.67
C GLY A 13 33.38 28.83 10.18
N LEU A 14 34.64 28.99 10.51
CA LEU A 14 35.29 29.06 11.82
C LEU A 14 35.01 30.38 12.56
N VAL A 15 34.89 30.35 13.90
CA VAL A 15 35.30 31.49 14.77
C VAL A 15 35.88 30.98 16.09
N LEU A 16 36.78 31.80 16.63
CA LEU A 16 37.96 31.49 17.41
C LEU A 16 37.82 31.88 18.90
N SER A 17 38.53 31.15 19.77
CA SER A 17 39.17 31.58 21.04
C SER A 17 38.35 32.03 22.25
N GLY A 18 38.70 31.46 23.43
CA GLY A 18 38.84 32.25 24.67
C GLY A 18 38.47 31.59 26.01
N LEU A 19 39.50 31.14 26.73
CA LEU A 19 39.76 31.25 28.18
C LEU A 19 38.88 30.57 29.28
N LEU A 20 39.58 29.71 30.03
CA LEU A 20 39.42 29.18 31.40
C LEU A 20 38.44 29.88 32.37
N VAL A 21 37.53 29.13 33.00
CA VAL A 21 37.12 29.32 34.41
C VAL A 21 36.73 27.99 35.07
N ALA A 22 37.29 27.80 36.28
CA ALA A 22 36.98 26.93 37.40
C ALA A 22 35.83 25.89 37.33
N ALA A 23 36.16 24.67 37.79
CA ALA A 23 35.19 23.68 38.23
C ALA A 23 34.50 24.10 39.54
N PRO A 24 33.20 23.82 39.69
CA PRO A 24 32.60 23.51 40.97
C PRO A 24 32.34 21.99 41.10
N LEU A 25 32.61 21.49 42.30
CA LEU A 25 32.09 20.21 42.82
C LEU A 25 30.57 20.30 43.04
N ALA A 26 29.92 19.12 43.05
CA ALA A 26 28.49 18.83 43.24
C ALA A 26 27.64 18.91 41.95
N THR A 27 26.72 17.99 41.65
CA THR A 27 25.92 17.12 42.50
C THR A 27 25.64 15.79 41.78
N ALA A 28 25.42 14.72 42.55
CA ALA A 28 24.97 13.43 42.04
C ALA A 28 23.58 13.60 41.40
N GLY A 29 23.55 13.76 40.07
CA GLY A 29 22.34 13.65 39.27
C GLY A 29 22.07 12.18 39.01
N THR A 30 21.11 11.59 39.72
CA THR A 30 20.46 10.36 39.28
C THR A 30 19.92 10.61 37.89
N VAL A 31 20.54 10.01 36.87
CA VAL A 31 19.93 9.87 35.55
C VAL A 31 18.58 9.21 35.78
N PRO A 32 17.43 9.84 35.43
CA PRO A 32 16.21 9.06 35.33
C PRO A 32 16.51 8.01 34.27
N VAL A 33 16.48 6.74 34.67
CA VAL A 33 16.33 5.62 33.73
C VAL A 33 15.09 5.98 32.93
N GLY A 34 15.29 6.48 31.72
CA GLY A 34 14.22 6.65 30.77
C GLY A 34 13.64 5.26 30.60
N VAL A 35 12.49 5.02 31.23
CA VAL A 35 11.67 3.86 30.96
C VAL A 35 11.35 3.96 29.47
N ALA A 36 12.08 3.20 28.66
CA ALA A 36 11.79 3.08 27.25
C ALA A 36 10.31 2.72 27.17
N ALA A 37 9.52 3.59 26.53
CA ALA A 37 8.12 3.30 26.27
C ALA A 37 8.05 1.91 25.62
N PRO A 38 7.10 1.04 26.02
CA PRO A 38 6.99 -0.27 25.41
C PRO A 38 6.84 -0.06 23.89
N ALA A 39 7.74 -0.66 23.11
CA ALA A 39 7.58 -0.69 21.67
C ALA A 39 6.19 -1.28 21.39
N SER A 40 5.33 -0.54 20.67
CA SER A 40 4.05 -1.07 20.21
C SER A 40 4.29 -2.45 19.58
N PRO A 41 3.46 -3.46 19.87
CA PRO A 41 3.66 -4.77 19.26
C PRO A 41 3.61 -4.57 17.74
N LEU A 42 4.76 -4.74 17.09
CA LEU A 42 4.85 -4.66 15.64
C LEU A 42 4.02 -5.84 15.13
N CYS A 43 2.95 -5.56 14.39
CA CYS A 43 2.24 -6.63 13.71
C CYS A 43 3.22 -7.31 12.75
N THR A 44 3.22 -8.64 12.75
CA THR A 44 4.03 -9.39 11.80
C THR A 44 3.33 -9.41 10.46
N GLN A 45 4.03 -9.01 9.40
CA GLN A 45 3.46 -9.03 8.07
C GLN A 45 3.09 -10.47 7.68
N LYS A 46 1.83 -10.68 7.30
CA LYS A 46 1.31 -12.01 6.95
C LYS A 46 0.28 -11.90 5.85
N SER A 47 0.50 -12.61 4.76
CA SER A 47 -0.47 -12.77 3.69
C SER A 47 -1.24 -14.08 3.86
N THR A 48 -2.54 -14.08 3.58
CA THR A 48 -3.41 -15.26 3.59
C THR A 48 -4.36 -15.17 2.41
N LEU A 49 -4.39 -16.20 1.58
CA LEU A 49 -5.35 -16.35 0.49
C LEU A 49 -6.46 -17.31 0.94
N ALA A 50 -7.72 -16.87 0.87
CA ALA A 50 -8.86 -17.64 1.36
C ALA A 50 -10.16 -17.22 0.64
N GLY A 51 -11.23 -17.99 0.90
CA GLY A 51 -12.56 -17.75 0.34
C GLY A 51 -12.74 -18.40 -1.03
N THR A 52 -13.67 -17.88 -1.81
CA THR A 52 -13.85 -18.28 -3.21
C THR A 52 -12.70 -17.71 -4.05
N HIS A 53 -12.17 -18.50 -4.98
CA HIS A 53 -11.23 -18.05 -5.99
C HIS A 53 -12.00 -17.65 -7.26
N LEU A 54 -11.98 -16.37 -7.59
CA LEU A 54 -12.65 -15.85 -8.78
C LEU A 54 -11.76 -16.07 -10.02
N SER A 55 -12.41 -16.47 -11.11
CA SER A 55 -11.81 -16.40 -12.45
C SER A 55 -11.65 -14.95 -12.91
N ASP A 56 -10.73 -14.72 -13.86
CA ASP A 56 -10.48 -13.39 -14.43
C ASP A 56 -11.75 -12.76 -15.00
N LYS A 57 -12.60 -13.58 -15.65
CA LYS A 57 -13.91 -13.14 -16.16
C LYS A 57 -14.84 -12.67 -15.05
N GLN A 58 -14.87 -13.37 -13.91
CA GLN A 58 -15.69 -12.96 -12.76
C GLN A 58 -15.16 -11.64 -12.17
N ILE A 59 -13.84 -11.48 -12.04
CA ILE A 59 -13.23 -10.21 -11.61
C ILE A 59 -13.63 -9.08 -12.57
N ALA A 60 -13.52 -9.31 -13.87
CA ALA A 60 -13.93 -8.36 -14.89
C ALA A 60 -15.42 -8.00 -14.80
N GLN A 61 -16.29 -8.97 -14.55
CA GLN A 61 -17.72 -8.73 -14.39
C GLN A 61 -18.02 -7.87 -13.16
N TYR A 62 -17.39 -8.14 -12.02
CA TYR A 62 -17.56 -7.32 -10.82
C TYR A 62 -17.06 -5.89 -11.03
N ALA A 63 -15.88 -5.72 -11.65
CA ALA A 63 -15.34 -4.40 -11.97
C ALA A 63 -16.25 -3.63 -12.95
N ARG A 64 -16.76 -4.30 -13.99
CA ARG A 64 -17.70 -3.69 -14.95
C ARG A 64 -19.01 -3.28 -14.28
N ASN A 65 -19.56 -4.14 -13.44
CA ASN A 65 -20.79 -3.85 -12.67
C ASN A 65 -20.60 -2.72 -11.67
N ALA A 66 -19.36 -2.47 -11.23
CA ALA A 66 -19.00 -1.30 -10.41
C ALA A 66 -18.83 0.00 -11.23
N GLY A 67 -19.05 -0.05 -12.55
CA GLY A 67 -19.00 1.11 -13.44
C GLY A 67 -17.67 1.31 -14.17
N LEU A 68 -16.68 0.45 -13.96
CA LEU A 68 -15.39 0.56 -14.64
C LEU A 68 -15.49 0.14 -16.11
N HIS A 69 -14.80 0.88 -16.98
CA HIS A 69 -14.85 0.68 -18.42
C HIS A 69 -13.50 1.00 -19.08
N GLY A 70 -13.32 0.52 -20.31
CA GLY A 70 -12.14 0.83 -21.12
C GLY A 70 -10.83 0.47 -20.42
N ASN A 71 -9.86 1.38 -20.47
CA ASN A 71 -8.56 1.15 -19.86
C ASN A 71 -8.64 1.01 -18.32
N GLY A 72 -9.55 1.72 -17.67
CA GLY A 72 -9.78 1.61 -16.22
C GLY A 72 -10.26 0.22 -15.82
N LEU A 73 -11.12 -0.42 -16.62
CA LEU A 73 -11.53 -1.81 -16.41
C LEU A 73 -10.34 -2.77 -16.54
N VAL A 74 -9.52 -2.62 -17.58
CA VAL A 74 -8.35 -3.48 -17.80
C VAL A 74 -7.34 -3.35 -16.64
N ILE A 75 -7.01 -2.13 -16.22
CA ILE A 75 -6.08 -1.92 -15.11
C ILE A 75 -6.66 -2.48 -13.81
N SER A 76 -7.96 -2.28 -13.55
CA SER A 76 -8.62 -2.84 -12.37
C SER A 76 -8.47 -4.35 -12.24
N ILE A 77 -8.66 -5.09 -13.34
CA ILE A 77 -8.52 -6.55 -13.35
C ILE A 77 -7.06 -6.95 -13.10
N ALA A 78 -6.11 -6.25 -13.72
CA ALA A 78 -4.68 -6.53 -13.54
C ALA A 78 -4.21 -6.24 -12.10
N VAL A 79 -4.71 -5.16 -11.49
CA VAL A 79 -4.47 -4.81 -10.09
C VAL A 79 -5.06 -5.88 -9.17
N ALA A 80 -6.34 -6.25 -9.33
CA ALA A 80 -6.96 -7.31 -8.55
C ALA A 80 -6.17 -8.64 -8.58
N LEU A 81 -5.69 -9.03 -9.76
CA LEU A 81 -4.89 -10.24 -9.94
C LEU A 81 -3.52 -10.15 -9.26
N ALA A 82 -2.87 -8.97 -9.29
CA ALA A 82 -1.61 -8.73 -8.60
C ALA A 82 -1.76 -8.70 -7.08
N GLU A 83 -2.86 -8.12 -6.60
CA GLU A 83 -3.14 -7.93 -5.19
C GLU A 83 -3.53 -9.23 -4.48
N SER A 84 -4.43 -10.02 -5.07
CA SER A 84 -5.06 -11.15 -4.38
C SER A 84 -5.09 -12.44 -5.17
N GLN A 85 -4.63 -12.42 -6.44
CA GLN A 85 -4.82 -13.52 -7.40
C GLN A 85 -6.30 -13.88 -7.65
N GLY A 86 -7.26 -13.07 -7.19
CA GLY A 86 -8.70 -13.33 -7.29
C GLY A 86 -9.35 -13.95 -6.04
N TRP A 87 -8.64 -14.06 -4.92
CA TRP A 87 -9.20 -14.64 -3.69
C TRP A 87 -10.06 -13.64 -2.92
N THR A 88 -11.34 -13.98 -2.74
CA THR A 88 -12.36 -13.08 -2.15
C THR A 88 -12.11 -12.70 -0.70
N LYS A 89 -11.44 -13.57 0.07
CA LYS A 89 -11.07 -13.32 1.47
C LYS A 89 -9.55 -13.23 1.64
N ALA A 90 -8.84 -12.73 0.63
CA ALA A 90 -7.41 -12.42 0.75
C ALA A 90 -7.19 -11.36 1.82
N VAL A 91 -6.20 -11.57 2.68
CA VAL A 91 -5.79 -10.61 3.71
C VAL A 91 -4.27 -10.49 3.73
N LEU A 92 -3.76 -9.27 3.65
CA LEU A 92 -2.42 -8.91 4.06
C LEU A 92 -2.49 -8.14 5.37
N ILE A 93 -1.87 -8.65 6.43
CA ILE A 93 -1.59 -7.88 7.65
C ILE A 93 -0.29 -7.12 7.40
N ASN A 94 -0.30 -5.80 7.58
CA ASN A 94 0.87 -4.93 7.47
C ASN A 94 1.59 -4.76 8.81
N THR A 95 2.83 -4.26 8.77
CA THR A 95 3.64 -4.04 9.97
C THR A 95 3.06 -2.99 10.91
N ASP A 96 2.26 -2.06 10.38
CA ASP A 96 1.52 -1.06 11.14
C ASP A 96 0.14 -1.55 11.63
N CYS A 97 -0.10 -2.87 11.58
CA CYS A 97 -1.34 -3.52 11.95
C CYS A 97 -2.57 -3.21 11.08
N SER A 98 -2.43 -2.40 10.02
CA SER A 98 -3.48 -2.27 9.02
C SER A 98 -3.64 -3.57 8.23
N ARG A 99 -4.81 -3.77 7.63
CA ARG A 99 -5.11 -4.94 6.80
C ARG A 99 -5.52 -4.52 5.41
N ASP A 100 -4.94 -5.13 4.39
CA ASP A 100 -5.45 -5.06 3.02
C ASP A 100 -6.38 -6.25 2.78
N ARG A 101 -7.59 -5.98 2.29
CA ARG A 101 -8.72 -6.90 2.40
C ARG A 101 -9.40 -7.15 1.06
N GLY A 102 -9.64 -8.43 0.76
CA GLY A 102 -10.41 -8.87 -0.39
C GLY A 102 -9.69 -8.73 -1.73
N VAL A 103 -10.48 -8.83 -2.81
CA VAL A 103 -9.97 -8.99 -4.18
C VAL A 103 -9.08 -7.83 -4.63
N TRP A 104 -9.47 -6.60 -4.28
CA TRP A 104 -8.71 -5.38 -4.58
C TRP A 104 -7.86 -4.88 -3.40
N GLN A 105 -7.70 -5.68 -2.35
CA GLN A 105 -6.83 -5.37 -1.20
C GLN A 105 -7.08 -3.97 -0.61
N ILE A 106 -8.33 -3.70 -0.21
CA ILE A 106 -8.72 -2.41 0.35
C ILE A 106 -8.18 -2.24 1.77
N ASN A 107 -7.25 -1.31 1.96
CA ASN A 107 -6.57 -1.07 3.24
C ASN A 107 -7.52 -0.55 4.34
N SER A 108 -7.46 -1.13 5.55
CA SER A 108 -8.35 -0.79 6.67
C SER A 108 -8.01 0.53 7.38
N LYS A 109 -6.80 1.05 7.22
CA LYS A 109 -6.35 2.30 7.83
C LYS A 109 -6.66 3.49 6.93
N TRP A 110 -6.40 3.37 5.63
CA TRP A 110 -6.63 4.42 4.64
C TRP A 110 -8.07 4.48 4.14
N HIS A 111 -8.78 3.34 4.15
CA HIS A 111 -10.19 3.22 3.75
C HIS A 111 -11.04 2.62 4.86
N GLY A 112 -11.03 3.28 6.02
CA GLY A 112 -11.81 2.88 7.20
C GLY A 112 -13.32 2.96 6.98
N GLU A 113 -13.78 3.71 5.96
CA GLU A 113 -15.19 3.74 5.54
C GLU A 113 -15.65 2.44 4.87
N VAL A 114 -14.73 1.55 4.49
CA VAL A 114 -15.04 0.24 3.92
C VAL A 114 -14.94 -0.81 5.01
N SER A 115 -16.08 -1.37 5.41
CA SER A 115 -16.13 -2.43 6.42
C SER A 115 -15.47 -3.72 5.92
N ASP A 116 -15.16 -4.63 6.84
CA ASP A 116 -14.62 -5.95 6.46
C ASP A 116 -15.61 -6.74 5.59
N ASP A 117 -16.90 -6.69 5.92
CA ASP A 117 -17.95 -7.34 5.11
C ASP A 117 -17.97 -6.79 3.68
N GLN A 118 -17.81 -5.47 3.53
CA GLN A 118 -17.75 -4.83 2.22
C GLN A 118 -16.47 -5.19 1.46
N ALA A 119 -15.32 -5.21 2.15
CA ALA A 119 -14.05 -5.53 1.52
C ALA A 119 -13.97 -7.00 1.08
N PHE A 120 -14.59 -7.92 1.83
CA PHE A 120 -14.60 -9.36 1.50
C PHE A 120 -15.73 -9.80 0.57
N ASN A 121 -16.75 -8.97 0.36
CA ASN A 121 -17.77 -9.21 -0.66
C ASN A 121 -17.30 -8.64 -2.02
N PRO A 122 -17.15 -9.45 -3.08
CA PRO A 122 -16.60 -9.00 -4.36
C PRO A 122 -17.34 -7.83 -5.00
N THR A 123 -18.66 -7.73 -4.81
CA THR A 123 -19.47 -6.65 -5.40
C THR A 123 -19.12 -5.32 -4.76
N THR A 124 -19.15 -5.25 -3.43
CA THR A 124 -18.84 -4.03 -2.69
C THR A 124 -17.35 -3.70 -2.70
N CYS A 125 -16.48 -4.71 -2.76
CA CYS A 125 -15.04 -4.53 -2.93
C CYS A 125 -14.73 -3.85 -4.28
N ALA A 126 -15.36 -4.31 -5.38
CA ALA A 126 -15.22 -3.69 -6.69
C ALA A 126 -15.75 -2.25 -6.72
N GLN A 127 -16.90 -1.99 -6.06
CA GLN A 127 -17.45 -0.64 -5.92
C GLN A 127 -16.52 0.30 -5.14
N ALA A 128 -15.90 -0.19 -4.06
CA ALA A 128 -14.90 0.55 -3.33
C ALA A 128 -13.68 0.86 -4.20
N ALA A 129 -13.15 -0.15 -4.92
CA ALA A 129 -12.03 0.02 -5.83
C ALA A 129 -12.32 1.03 -6.94
N ALA A 130 -13.52 0.99 -7.54
CA ALA A 130 -13.95 1.97 -8.52
C ALA A 130 -13.96 3.39 -7.94
N ARG A 131 -14.52 3.58 -6.75
CA ARG A 131 -14.58 4.89 -6.08
C ARG A 131 -13.18 5.43 -5.73
N ILE A 132 -12.33 4.59 -5.16
CA ILE A 132 -10.96 4.93 -4.73
C ILE A 132 -10.08 5.26 -5.95
N SER A 133 -10.29 4.56 -7.08
CA SER A 133 -9.53 4.79 -8.30
C SER A 133 -10.02 5.97 -9.15
N SER A 134 -10.85 6.87 -8.60
CA SER A 134 -11.51 7.94 -9.35
C SER A 134 -12.24 7.40 -10.60
N ASN A 135 -13.04 6.35 -10.42
CA ASN A 135 -13.71 5.58 -11.47
C ASN A 135 -12.74 5.01 -12.52
N GLY A 136 -11.58 4.52 -12.09
CA GLY A 136 -10.57 3.89 -12.93
C GLY A 136 -9.61 4.84 -13.63
N ASN A 137 -9.63 6.14 -13.29
CA ASN A 137 -8.75 7.16 -13.86
C ASN A 137 -7.44 7.35 -13.07
N ASP A 138 -7.38 6.89 -11.83
CA ASP A 138 -6.20 6.98 -10.96
C ASP A 138 -5.98 5.67 -10.20
N TRP A 139 -4.87 4.99 -10.45
CA TRP A 139 -4.51 3.74 -9.77
C TRP A 139 -3.32 3.91 -8.82
N THR A 140 -2.84 5.14 -8.61
CA THR A 140 -1.74 5.43 -7.69
C THR A 140 -1.98 5.08 -6.22
N PRO A 141 -3.23 4.87 -5.72
CA PRO A 141 -3.42 4.31 -4.38
C PRO A 141 -2.93 2.86 -4.21
N TRP A 142 -2.80 2.08 -5.31
CA TRP A 142 -2.36 0.69 -5.24
C TRP A 142 -0.85 0.56 -5.47
N THR A 143 -0.14 -0.01 -4.50
CA THR A 143 1.30 -0.27 -4.62
C THR A 143 1.62 -1.20 -5.78
N THR A 144 0.78 -2.20 -6.07
CA THR A 144 0.94 -3.11 -7.22
C THR A 144 0.86 -2.41 -8.58
N TYR A 145 0.18 -1.26 -8.65
CA TYR A 145 0.20 -0.40 -9.82
C TYR A 145 1.52 0.38 -9.89
N ASN A 146 1.89 1.05 -8.80
CA ASN A 146 3.07 1.93 -8.74
C ASN A 146 4.39 1.18 -8.97
N ASN A 147 4.52 -0.05 -8.46
CA ASN A 147 5.73 -0.86 -8.63
C ASN A 147 5.72 -1.70 -9.93
N GLY A 148 4.65 -1.62 -10.72
CA GLY A 148 4.52 -2.33 -11.99
C GLY A 148 4.17 -3.82 -11.88
N ALA A 149 3.89 -4.36 -10.69
CA ALA A 149 3.52 -5.76 -10.51
C ALA A 149 2.26 -6.16 -11.29
N TYR A 150 1.33 -5.23 -11.51
CA TYR A 150 0.13 -5.45 -12.33
C TYR A 150 0.45 -5.78 -13.80
N ASN A 151 1.60 -5.35 -14.33
CA ASN A 151 1.94 -5.51 -15.75
C ASN A 151 1.97 -6.97 -16.21
N GLN A 152 2.40 -7.90 -15.34
CA GLN A 152 2.43 -9.33 -15.65
C GLN A 152 1.02 -9.92 -15.89
N TYR A 153 -0.03 -9.25 -15.41
CA TYR A 153 -1.43 -9.67 -15.55
C TYR A 153 -2.17 -8.95 -16.68
N MET A 154 -1.54 -7.99 -17.36
CA MET A 154 -2.23 -7.17 -18.38
C MET A 154 -2.78 -8.00 -19.55
N SER A 155 -2.11 -9.07 -19.97
CA SER A 155 -2.61 -9.97 -21.03
C SER A 155 -3.90 -10.68 -20.61
N ARG A 156 -3.91 -11.23 -19.40
CA ARG A 156 -5.09 -11.86 -18.79
C ARG A 156 -6.22 -10.85 -18.60
N ALA A 157 -5.91 -9.66 -18.11
CA ALA A 157 -6.87 -8.59 -17.88
C ALA A 157 -7.56 -8.12 -19.18
N ARG A 158 -6.81 -7.93 -20.27
CA ARG A 158 -7.38 -7.59 -21.59
C ARG A 158 -8.30 -8.70 -22.11
N THR A 159 -7.90 -9.96 -21.93
CA THR A 159 -8.69 -11.12 -22.31
C THR A 159 -10.00 -11.19 -21.53
N ALA A 160 -9.97 -10.93 -20.22
CA ALA A 160 -11.18 -10.93 -19.40
C ALA A 160 -12.09 -9.72 -19.67
N ALA A 161 -11.52 -8.54 -19.89
CA ALA A 161 -12.28 -7.33 -20.23
C ALA A 161 -13.06 -7.49 -21.55
N SER A 162 -12.47 -8.11 -22.57
CA SER A 162 -13.17 -8.36 -23.85
C SER A 162 -14.36 -9.31 -23.70
N GLN A 163 -14.36 -10.18 -22.69
CA GLN A 163 -15.46 -11.11 -22.41
C GLN A 163 -16.66 -10.45 -21.71
N VAL A 164 -16.52 -9.23 -21.19
CA VAL A 164 -17.57 -8.50 -20.45
C VAL A 164 -17.92 -7.16 -21.10
N GLY A 165 -17.54 -6.96 -22.36
CA GLY A 165 -17.98 -5.82 -23.16
C GLY A 165 -17.12 -4.56 -23.06
N GLY A 166 -15.84 -4.67 -22.66
CA GLY A 166 -14.81 -3.62 -22.83
C GLY A 166 -14.99 -2.36 -21.99
#